data_AF-A0A4V1ISY9-F1
#
_entry.id   AF-A0A4V1ISY9-F1
#
_cell.length_a   1.000
_cell.length_b   1.000
_cell.length_c   1.000
_cell.angle_alpha   90.00
_cell.angle_beta   90.00
_cell.angle_gamma   90.00
#
_symmetry.space_group_name_H-M   'P 1'
#
loop_
_entity.id
_entity.type
_entity.pdbx_description
1 polymer ?
#
loop_
_entity_poly.entity_id
_entity_poly.type
_entity_poly.pdbx_seq_one_letter_code
_entity_poly.pdbx_strand_id
1 'polypeptide(L)'
;MAQGGPASAAVQTAAPLAAAAAASLAASPEAAPATSQAIHIVDELVKHAPLYDVYRYDMAEQVAAILDVPVEKAVACIEVPSNTKNGDLSLVLPRLGLTMSPVAAAQKLATEFKLGTAFAAYKAMGPFFNLTFAEDHFRNALLPRIMLDSKS
;
A
#
# COMPACT_ATOMS: atom_id res chain seq x y z
N MET A 1 -21.62 -70.85 -23.66
CA MET A 1 -22.98 -70.32 -23.86
C MET A 1 -22.95 -68.90 -23.28
N ALA A 2 -22.63 -67.89 -24.09
CA ALA A 2 -23.57 -67.02 -24.81
C ALA A 2 -24.43 -66.18 -23.84
N GLN A 3 -24.61 -64.87 -23.96
CA GLN A 3 -24.23 -63.81 -24.91
C GLN A 3 -24.75 -62.50 -24.26
N GLY A 4 -24.19 -61.33 -24.63
CA GLY A 4 -24.97 -60.08 -24.62
C GLY A 4 -24.39 -58.85 -23.89
N GLY A 5 -23.45 -58.15 -24.52
CA GLY A 5 -23.55 -56.67 -24.62
C GLY A 5 -24.30 -56.31 -25.92
N PRO A 6 -24.42 -55.03 -26.36
CA PRO A 6 -23.74 -53.81 -25.89
C PRO A 6 -24.65 -52.53 -25.89
N ALA A 7 -24.01 -51.36 -25.79
CA ALA A 7 -24.45 -49.98 -26.12
C ALA A 7 -24.55 -49.08 -24.88
N SER A 8 -23.57 -48.20 -24.59
CA SER A 8 -23.13 -47.03 -25.37
C SER A 8 -24.22 -45.97 -25.49
N ALA A 9 -24.18 -44.99 -24.58
CA ALA A 9 -24.71 -43.66 -24.79
C ALA A 9 -23.72 -42.66 -24.19
N ALA A 10 -22.97 -42.03 -25.10
CA ALA A 10 -22.17 -40.86 -24.84
C ALA A 10 -23.04 -39.69 -24.38
N VAL A 11 -22.57 -38.93 -23.40
CA VAL A 11 -22.89 -37.51 -23.32
C VAL A 11 -21.56 -36.76 -23.18
N GLN A 12 -21.10 -36.33 -24.35
CA GLN A 12 -20.05 -35.37 -24.58
C GLN A 12 -20.52 -33.95 -24.24
N THR A 13 -19.57 -33.02 -24.29
CA THR A 13 -19.67 -31.53 -24.28
C THR A 13 -19.86 -30.90 -22.90
N ALA A 14 -18.81 -30.45 -22.22
CA ALA A 14 -17.90 -29.34 -22.56
C ALA A 14 -18.64 -28.00 -22.68
N ALA A 15 -18.30 -27.11 -21.74
CA ALA A 15 -18.55 -25.67 -21.76
C ALA A 15 -18.25 -25.06 -23.16
N PRO A 16 -18.98 -24.00 -23.56
CA PRO A 16 -18.65 -22.68 -23.04
C PRO A 16 -19.87 -21.73 -22.94
N LEU A 17 -20.26 -21.39 -21.71
CA LEU A 17 -21.14 -20.24 -21.43
C LEU A 17 -20.33 -18.92 -21.24
N ALA A 18 -19.12 -18.87 -21.80
CA ALA A 18 -18.17 -17.77 -21.67
C ALA A 18 -18.16 -16.78 -22.86
N ALA A 19 -19.08 -16.91 -23.81
CA ALA A 19 -19.07 -16.12 -25.05
C ALA A 19 -20.02 -14.91 -25.07
N ALA A 20 -20.89 -14.72 -24.06
CA ALA A 20 -21.85 -13.60 -24.05
C ALA A 20 -21.44 -12.41 -23.15
N ALA A 21 -20.43 -12.56 -22.28
CA ALA A 21 -19.94 -11.47 -21.42
C ALA A 21 -18.78 -10.66 -22.03
N ALA A 22 -18.20 -11.13 -23.15
CA ALA A 22 -17.05 -10.48 -23.80
C ALA A 22 -17.45 -9.40 -24.83
N ALA A 23 -18.73 -9.26 -25.18
CA ALA A 23 -19.18 -8.32 -26.21
C ALA A 23 -19.71 -6.97 -25.66
N SER A 24 -19.76 -6.78 -24.33
CA SER A 24 -20.21 -5.54 -23.70
C SER A 24 -19.10 -4.71 -23.03
N LEU A 25 -17.83 -5.13 -23.11
CA LEU A 25 -16.68 -4.35 -22.63
C LEU A 25 -15.88 -3.66 -23.75
N ALA A 26 -16.28 -3.82 -25.01
CA ALA A 26 -15.54 -3.29 -26.17
C ALA A 26 -16.15 -2.00 -26.78
N ALA A 27 -16.95 -1.25 -26.01
CA ALA A 27 -17.56 -0.01 -26.48
C ALA A 27 -17.54 1.09 -25.40
N SER A 28 -16.37 1.67 -25.16
CA SER A 28 -16.21 3.06 -24.70
C SER A 28 -14.78 3.54 -24.97
N PRO A 29 -14.46 4.04 -26.18
CA PRO A 29 -13.18 4.69 -26.47
C PRO A 29 -13.09 6.14 -25.97
N GLU A 30 -13.95 6.57 -25.03
CA GLU A 30 -14.09 7.98 -24.59
C GLU A 30 -13.60 8.22 -23.13
N ALA A 31 -12.57 7.50 -22.66
CA ALA A 31 -12.06 7.63 -21.27
C ALA A 31 -10.60 8.11 -21.16
N ALA A 32 -9.93 8.41 -22.28
CA ALA A 32 -8.53 8.83 -22.28
C ALA A 32 -8.27 10.26 -21.71
N PRO A 33 -9.06 11.32 -22.03
CA PRO A 33 -8.76 12.66 -21.52
C PRO A 33 -9.13 12.84 -20.03
N ALA A 34 -10.19 12.18 -19.57
CA ALA A 34 -10.65 12.28 -18.18
C ALA A 34 -9.65 11.69 -17.18
N THR A 35 -9.01 10.56 -17.54
CA THR A 35 -8.00 9.91 -16.70
C THR A 35 -6.74 10.76 -16.55
N SER A 36 -6.28 11.40 -17.64
CA SER A 36 -5.11 12.28 -17.59
C SER A 36 -5.36 13.55 -16.75
N GLN A 37 -6.56 14.13 -16.84
CA GLN A 37 -6.94 15.26 -15.98
C GLN A 37 -7.04 14.85 -14.51
N ALA A 38 -7.62 13.68 -14.21
CA ALA A 38 -7.71 13.18 -12.85
C ALA A 38 -6.32 12.96 -12.22
N ILE A 39 -5.37 12.40 -12.97
CA ILE A 39 -3.98 12.24 -12.52
C ILE A 39 -3.36 13.60 -12.21
N HIS A 40 -3.51 14.59 -13.10
CA HIS A 40 -2.95 15.93 -12.87
C HIS A 40 -3.56 16.62 -11.63
N ILE A 41 -4.86 16.44 -11.39
CA ILE A 41 -5.52 16.99 -10.20
C ILE A 41 -4.98 16.32 -8.93
N VAL A 42 -4.80 15.00 -8.95
CA VAL A 42 -4.22 14.27 -7.81
C VAL A 42 -2.79 14.73 -7.55
N ASP A 43 -1.96 14.88 -8.59
CA ASP A 43 -0.59 15.35 -8.45
C ASP A 43 -0.51 16.75 -7.83
N GLU A 44 -1.38 17.66 -8.24
CA GLU A 44 -1.48 18.99 -7.62
C GLU A 44 -1.91 18.90 -6.15
N LEU A 45 -2.92 18.11 -5.83
CA LEU A 45 -3.36 17.93 -4.44
C LEU A 45 -2.28 17.33 -3.55
N VAL A 46 -1.49 16.38 -4.06
CA VAL A 46 -0.38 15.75 -3.32
C VAL A 46 0.75 16.76 -3.03
N LYS A 47 0.96 17.77 -3.90
CA LYS A 47 1.92 18.85 -3.62
C LYS A 47 1.49 19.71 -2.42
N HIS A 48 0.19 19.87 -2.21
CA HIS A 48 -0.38 20.62 -1.10
C HIS A 48 -0.63 19.78 0.17
N ALA A 49 -0.59 18.45 0.06
CA ALA A 49 -0.75 17.57 1.21
C ALA A 49 0.37 17.79 2.25
N PRO A 50 0.09 17.66 3.56
CA PRO A 50 1.11 17.69 4.59
C PRO A 50 2.20 16.64 4.30
N LEU A 51 3.46 17.06 4.24
CA LEU A 51 4.58 16.17 3.92
C LEU A 51 4.67 14.99 4.90
N TYR A 52 4.26 15.22 6.14
CA TYR A 52 4.12 14.20 7.17
C TYR A 52 3.16 13.06 6.77
N ASP A 53 2.01 13.39 6.17
CA ASP A 53 1.03 12.39 5.75
C ASP A 53 1.52 11.60 4.53
N VAL A 54 2.25 12.25 3.63
CA VAL A 54 2.91 11.58 2.50
C VAL A 54 3.87 10.51 3.00
N TYR A 55 4.68 10.83 4.01
CA TYR A 55 5.65 9.88 4.57
C TYR A 55 4.98 8.80 5.41
N ARG A 56 3.89 9.11 6.13
CA ARG A 56 3.08 8.10 6.80
C ARG A 56 2.49 7.10 5.81
N TYR A 57 2.03 7.58 4.66
CA TYR A 57 1.48 6.73 3.63
C TYR A 57 2.56 5.85 2.98
N ASP A 58 3.73 6.39 2.65
CA ASP A 58 4.88 5.62 2.13
C ASP A 58 5.31 4.50 3.09
N MET A 59 5.41 4.81 4.39
CA MET A 59 5.65 3.80 5.42
C MET A 59 4.55 2.73 5.43
N ALA A 60 3.28 3.15 5.39
CA ALA A 60 2.13 2.26 5.48
C ALA A 60 2.03 1.31 4.28
N GLU A 61 2.33 1.76 3.06
CA GLU A 61 2.35 0.92 1.86
C GLU A 61 3.38 -0.22 1.99
N GLN A 62 4.59 0.10 2.44
CA GLN A 62 5.61 -0.93 2.66
C GLN A 62 5.23 -1.91 3.77
N VAL A 63 4.69 -1.40 4.88
CA VAL A 63 4.23 -2.21 6.01
C VAL A 63 3.08 -3.14 5.58
N ALA A 64 2.12 -2.61 4.81
CA ALA A 64 1.00 -3.36 4.26
C ALA A 64 1.49 -4.51 3.37
N ALA A 65 2.47 -4.25 2.50
CA ALA A 65 3.05 -5.27 1.62
C ALA A 65 3.80 -6.37 2.40
N ILE A 66 4.54 -6.01 3.47
CA ILE A 66 5.34 -6.98 4.25
C ILE A 66 4.45 -7.81 5.21
N LEU A 67 3.45 -7.18 5.83
CA LEU A 67 2.64 -7.79 6.87
C LEU A 67 1.28 -8.29 6.40
N ASP A 68 0.96 -8.10 5.11
CA ASP A 68 -0.31 -8.48 4.50
C ASP A 68 -1.52 -7.88 5.24
N VAL A 69 -1.48 -6.55 5.42
CA VAL A 69 -2.56 -5.78 6.06
C VAL A 69 -3.04 -4.65 5.15
N PRO A 70 -4.30 -4.18 5.29
CA PRO A 70 -4.76 -3.01 4.55
C PRO A 70 -3.93 -1.76 4.88
N VAL A 71 -3.63 -0.95 3.86
CA VAL A 71 -2.82 0.27 3.99
C VAL A 71 -3.46 1.24 4.97
N GLU A 72 -4.78 1.41 4.93
CA GLU A 72 -5.53 2.32 5.80
C GLU A 72 -5.36 1.94 7.27
N LYS A 73 -5.33 0.63 7.55
CA LYS A 73 -5.09 0.09 8.89
C LYS A 73 -3.65 0.37 9.34
N ALA A 74 -2.69 0.22 8.44
CA ALA A 74 -1.29 0.56 8.71
C ALA A 74 -1.13 2.07 9.00
N VAL A 75 -1.69 2.96 8.18
CA VAL A 75 -1.68 4.41 8.38
C VAL A 75 -2.25 4.79 9.75
N ALA A 76 -3.39 4.21 10.13
CA ALA A 76 -4.05 4.49 11.41
C ALA A 76 -3.21 4.07 12.64
N CYS A 77 -2.27 3.14 12.46
CA CYS A 77 -1.39 2.65 13.53
C CYS A 77 -0.02 3.36 13.56
N ILE A 78 0.23 4.30 12.65
CA ILE A 78 1.45 5.11 12.62
C ILE A 78 1.21 6.40 13.40
N GLU A 79 2.09 6.65 14.36
CA GLU A 79 1.97 7.71 15.37
C GLU A 79 3.32 8.40 15.55
N VAL A 80 3.32 9.57 16.19
CA VAL A 80 4.57 10.18 16.68
C VAL A 80 5.03 9.38 17.91
N PRO A 81 6.29 8.92 17.96
CA PRO A 81 6.78 8.18 19.12
C PRO A 81 6.72 9.05 20.39
N SER A 82 6.39 8.42 21.53
CA SER A 82 6.34 9.11 22.83
C SER A 82 7.68 9.73 23.23
N ASN A 83 8.78 9.18 22.72
CA ASN A 83 10.12 9.74 22.88
C ASN A 83 10.68 10.05 21.49
N THR A 84 10.87 11.34 21.21
CA THR A 84 11.41 11.85 19.93
C THR A 84 12.82 11.35 19.64
N LYS A 85 13.56 10.84 20.63
CA LYS A 85 14.86 10.18 20.42
C LYS A 85 14.75 8.86 19.67
N ASN A 86 13.57 8.26 19.58
CA ASN A 86 13.36 6.98 18.92
C ASN A 86 13.04 7.13 17.42
N GLY A 87 12.78 8.35 16.95
CA GLY A 87 12.45 8.65 15.55
C GLY A 87 11.37 9.71 15.42
N ASP A 88 10.92 9.91 14.19
CA ASP A 88 9.86 10.85 13.81
C ASP A 88 8.50 10.14 13.64
N LEU A 89 8.51 8.89 13.18
CA LEU A 89 7.35 8.02 13.05
C LEU A 89 7.53 6.72 13.83
N SER A 90 6.43 6.20 14.36
CA SER A 90 6.37 4.94 15.08
C SER A 90 5.13 4.15 14.67
N LEU A 91 5.31 2.93 14.23
CA LEU A 91 4.22 1.98 14.00
C LEU A 91 3.99 1.16 15.27
N VAL A 92 2.76 1.23 15.78
CA VAL A 92 2.33 0.48 16.96
C VAL A 92 1.75 -0.86 16.53
N LEU A 93 2.60 -1.88 16.43
CA LEU A 93 2.24 -3.20 15.91
C LEU A 93 1.11 -3.92 16.67
N PRO A 94 0.96 -3.79 18.00
CA PRO A 94 -0.19 -4.38 18.70
C PRO A 94 -1.55 -3.89 18.19
N ARG A 95 -1.63 -2.66 17.68
CA ARG A 95 -2.88 -2.09 17.14
C ARG A 95 -3.26 -2.66 15.77
N LEU A 96 -2.32 -3.27 15.07
CA LEU A 96 -2.60 -3.95 13.80
C LEU A 96 -3.36 -5.27 13.96
N GLY A 97 -3.45 -5.84 15.15
CA GLY A 97 -4.18 -7.09 15.39
C GLY A 97 -3.70 -8.26 14.52
N LEU A 98 -2.38 -8.41 14.38
CA LEU A 98 -1.74 -9.47 13.60
C LEU A 98 -1.85 -10.82 14.32
N THR A 99 -1.81 -11.90 13.54
CA THR A 99 -1.78 -13.28 14.06
C THR A 99 -0.45 -13.62 14.73
N MET A 100 0.65 -13.03 14.26
CA MET A 100 1.99 -13.18 14.83
C MET A 100 2.23 -12.24 16.01
N SER A 101 3.25 -12.54 16.84
CA SER A 101 3.60 -11.66 17.95
C SER A 101 4.09 -10.29 17.45
N PRO A 102 3.76 -9.17 18.12
CA PRO A 102 4.19 -7.83 17.71
C PRO A 102 5.71 -7.69 17.59
N VAL A 103 6.47 -8.38 18.46
CA VAL A 103 7.93 -8.37 18.41
C VAL A 103 8.46 -9.09 17.17
N ALA A 104 7.85 -10.23 16.80
CA ALA A 104 8.21 -10.93 15.58
C ALA A 104 7.85 -10.11 14.33
N ALA A 105 6.71 -9.40 14.34
CA ALA A 105 6.34 -8.49 13.25
C ALA A 105 7.36 -7.35 13.10
N ALA A 106 7.83 -6.78 14.22
CA ALA A 106 8.86 -5.73 14.20
C ALA A 106 10.18 -6.24 13.59
N GLN A 107 10.57 -7.47 13.92
CA GLN A 107 11.77 -8.11 13.36
C GLN A 107 11.62 -8.45 11.88
N LYS A 108 10.43 -8.90 11.46
CA LYS A 108 10.11 -9.14 10.06
C LYS A 108 10.24 -7.84 9.25
N LEU A 109 9.62 -6.75 9.74
CA LEU A 109 9.80 -5.42 9.16
C LEU A 109 11.27 -5.01 9.13
N ALA A 110 12.02 -5.18 10.23
CA ALA A 110 13.44 -4.82 10.24
C ALA A 110 14.30 -5.58 9.21
N THR A 111 13.86 -6.77 8.78
CA THR A 111 14.54 -7.58 7.77
C THR A 111 14.12 -7.23 6.34
N GLU A 112 12.83 -6.95 6.13
CA GLU A 112 12.26 -6.79 4.79
C GLU A 112 12.02 -5.34 4.38
N PHE A 113 11.98 -4.40 5.34
CA PHE A 113 11.74 -2.98 5.09
C PHE A 113 12.90 -2.36 4.34
N LYS A 114 12.58 -1.61 3.27
CA LYS A 114 13.59 -0.97 2.42
C LYS A 114 13.59 0.52 2.72
N LEU A 115 14.74 1.04 3.13
CA LEU A 115 14.93 2.47 3.27
C LEU A 115 14.86 3.12 1.88
N GLY A 116 13.81 3.91 1.66
CA GLY A 116 13.68 4.81 0.51
C GLY A 116 14.42 6.14 0.74
N THR A 117 14.11 7.14 -0.09
CA THR A 117 14.70 8.48 0.04
C THR A 117 14.11 9.30 1.18
N ALA A 118 12.90 8.95 1.65
CA ALA A 118 12.20 9.67 2.70
C ALA A 118 12.76 9.41 4.11
N PHE A 119 13.40 8.26 4.32
CA PHE A 119 13.83 7.79 5.64
C PHE A 119 15.34 7.58 5.69
N ALA A 120 15.98 8.07 6.75
CA ALA A 120 17.41 7.86 6.99
C ALA A 120 17.68 6.54 7.73
N ALA A 121 16.80 6.16 8.66
CA ALA A 121 17.00 4.99 9.50
C ALA A 121 15.67 4.42 9.99
N TYR A 122 15.69 3.12 10.32
CA TYR A 122 14.62 2.46 11.06
C TYR A 122 15.16 1.74 12.29
N LYS A 123 14.31 1.53 13.28
CA LYS A 123 14.64 0.81 14.51
C LYS A 123 13.44 0.04 15.05
N ALA A 124 13.56 -1.28 15.09
CA ALA A 124 12.64 -2.15 15.82
C ALA A 124 12.93 -2.07 17.33
N MET A 125 11.95 -1.69 18.13
CA MET A 125 12.05 -1.59 19.58
C MET A 125 10.87 -2.31 20.24
N GLY A 126 11.06 -3.60 20.54
CA GLY A 126 10.00 -4.44 21.11
C GLY A 126 8.77 -4.49 20.19
N PRO A 127 7.59 -4.03 20.62
CA PRO A 127 6.37 -4.04 19.80
C PRO A 127 6.24 -2.80 18.87
N PHE A 128 7.28 -1.97 18.76
CA PHE A 128 7.26 -0.76 17.93
C PHE A 128 8.27 -0.85 16.79
N PHE A 129 7.92 -0.26 15.66
CA PHE A 129 8.83 -0.05 14.54
C PHE A 129 8.94 1.45 14.25
N ASN A 130 10.09 2.03 14.56
CA ASN A 130 10.31 3.48 14.45
C ASN A 130 11.11 3.83 13.20
N LEU A 131 10.84 4.99 12.63
CA LEU A 131 11.52 5.55 11.48
C LEU A 131 11.99 6.97 11.78
N THR A 132 13.15 7.32 11.23
CA THR A 132 13.70 8.67 11.24
C THR A 132 13.72 9.21 9.82
N PHE A 133 13.24 10.44 9.63
CA PHE A 133 13.25 11.10 8.34
C PHE A 133 14.67 11.38 7.87
N ALA A 134 14.87 11.35 6.56
CA ALA A 134 16.07 11.91 5.96
C ALA A 134 15.99 13.44 6.04
N GLU A 135 16.74 14.05 6.95
CA GLU A 135 16.68 15.49 7.26
C GLU A 135 16.87 16.36 6.00
N ASP A 136 17.86 16.04 5.16
CA ASP A 136 18.10 16.76 3.92
C ASP A 136 16.91 16.67 2.96
N HIS A 137 16.34 15.47 2.79
CA HIS A 137 15.20 15.26 1.91
C HIS A 137 13.95 15.99 2.43
N PHE A 138 13.67 15.85 3.73
CA PHE A 138 12.54 16.51 4.38
C PHE A 138 12.67 18.04 4.31
N ARG A 139 13.84 18.58 4.61
CA ARG A 139 14.12 20.02 4.53
C ARG A 139 13.95 20.56 3.11
N ASN A 140 14.52 19.87 2.12
CA ASN A 140 14.44 20.28 0.72
C ASN A 140 13.02 20.19 0.16
N ALA A 141 12.20 19.26 0.64
CA ALA A 141 10.80 19.15 0.27
C ALA A 141 9.90 20.18 1.01
N LEU A 142 10.21 20.50 2.26
CA LEU A 142 9.38 21.36 3.11
C LEU A 142 9.60 22.87 2.85
N LEU A 143 10.86 23.30 2.73
CA LEU A 143 11.19 24.73 2.62
C LEU A 143 10.51 25.42 1.42
N PRO A 144 10.50 24.84 0.20
CA PRO A 144 9.80 25.44 -0.93
C PRO A 144 8.30 25.61 -0.67
N ARG A 145 7.67 24.65 0.03
CA ARG A 145 6.22 24.69 0.33
C ARG A 145 5.87 25.84 1.28
N ILE A 146 6.66 26.02 2.34
CA ILE A 146 6.45 27.12 3.31
C ILE A 146 6.69 28.50 2.68
N MET A 147 7.74 28.61 1.85
CA MET A 147 8.08 29.88 1.19
C MET A 147 7.05 30.31 0.14
N LEU A 148 6.35 29.37 -0.49
CA LEU A 148 5.26 29.66 -1.42
C LEU A 148 3.99 30.08 -0.68
N ASP A 149 3.67 29.45 0.44
CA ASP A 149 2.50 29.77 1.27
C ASP A 149 2.60 31.18 1.89
N SER A 150 3.81 31.63 2.21
CA SER A 150 4.06 32.97 2.81
C SER A 150 3.82 34.15 1.86
N LYS A 151 3.49 33.91 0.58
CA LYS A 151 3.25 34.95 -0.43
C LYS A 151 1.77 35.10 -0.83
N SER A 152 0.88 34.31 -0.24
CA SER A 152 -0.58 34.42 -0.42
C SER A 152 -1.22 35.20 0.73
#